data_AF-A0A2S9FJT2-F1
#
_entry.id   AF-A0A2S9FJT2-F1
#
_cell.length_a   1.000
_cell.length_b   1.000
_cell.length_c   1.000
_cell.angle_alpha   90.00
_cell.angle_beta   90.00
_cell.angle_gamma   90.00
#
_symmetry.space_group_name_H-M   'P 1'
#
loop_
_entity.id
_entity.type
_entity.pdbx_description
1 polymer ?
#
loop_
_entity_poly.entity_id
_entity_poly.type
_entity_poly.pdbx_seq_one_letter_code
_entity_poly.pdbx_strand_id
1 'polypeptide(L)'
;ADRISQYIQAFEALGSGTGTASGLLSLNRPEVLMIIGASQTQGFRRTALHPLGSLDDHAYVLSDAEVTSLIIDPNPMFVERALGLLEKVPSLKQILTIGPVPAELAEVAVDLSAEAAKYPAKPLVAADLAPDNIGGLTYTGGTTGKPKGVMGTTQSITTMTTVQLAEWEWPENPRFLMCTPLSHAGAAFFTP
;
A
#
# COMPACT_ATOMS: atom_id res chain seq x y z
N ALA A 1 4.96 6.04 15.13
CA ALA A 1 6.35 6.07 14.67
C ALA A 1 7.00 4.68 14.76
N ASP A 2 7.07 4.08 15.95
CA ASP A 2 7.80 2.81 16.18
C ASP A 2 7.39 1.66 15.26
N ARG A 3 6.08 1.37 15.14
CA ARG A 3 5.59 0.31 14.27
C ARG A 3 5.85 0.61 12.79
N ILE A 4 5.82 1.87 12.38
CA ILE A 4 6.17 2.27 10.99
C ILE A 4 7.64 1.95 10.73
N SER A 5 8.54 2.28 11.66
CA SER A 5 9.97 1.95 11.56
C SER A 5 10.23 0.44 11.43
N GLN A 6 9.46 -0.38 12.13
CA GLN A 6 9.53 -1.84 12.02
C GLN A 6 9.07 -2.35 10.64
N TYR A 7 7.98 -1.79 10.11
CA TYR A 7 7.48 -2.13 8.77
C TYR A 7 8.46 -1.71 7.67
N ILE A 8 9.13 -0.56 7.81
CA ILE A 8 10.20 -0.16 6.89
C ILE A 8 11.29 -1.24 6.81
N GLN A 9 11.76 -1.71 7.96
CA GLN A 9 12.81 -2.74 8.01
C GLN A 9 12.33 -4.07 7.42
N ALA A 10 11.08 -4.47 7.68
CA ALA A 10 10.51 -5.67 7.08
C ALA A 10 10.37 -5.58 5.56
N PHE A 11 9.90 -4.44 5.03
CA PHE A 11 9.80 -4.24 3.58
C PHE A 11 11.16 -4.36 2.89
N GLU A 12 12.18 -3.73 3.46
CA GLU A 12 13.54 -3.82 2.93
C GLU A 12 14.08 -5.26 2.99
N ALA A 13 13.91 -5.94 4.12
CA ALA A 13 14.35 -7.33 4.29
C ALA A 13 13.67 -8.32 3.33
N LEU A 14 12.41 -8.07 2.98
CA LEU A 14 11.61 -8.89 2.06
C LEU A 14 11.75 -8.47 0.59
N GLY A 15 12.60 -7.47 0.27
CA GLY A 15 12.74 -6.96 -1.09
C GLY A 15 11.43 -6.41 -1.66
N SER A 16 10.59 -5.83 -0.80
CA SER A 16 9.32 -5.15 -1.14
C SER A 16 9.34 -3.65 -0.80
N GLY A 17 10.52 -3.13 -0.46
CA GLY A 17 10.77 -1.72 -0.17
C GLY A 17 11.29 -0.96 -1.39
N THR A 18 12.46 -0.35 -1.23
CA THR A 18 13.07 0.54 -2.23
C THR A 18 13.19 -0.10 -3.61
N GLY A 19 12.81 0.65 -4.67
CA GLY A 19 12.94 0.22 -6.06
C GLY A 19 11.90 -0.82 -6.53
N THR A 20 10.95 -1.18 -5.66
CA THR A 20 9.91 -2.16 -5.97
C THR A 20 8.51 -1.56 -5.97
N ALA A 21 7.56 -2.32 -6.49
CA ALA A 21 6.17 -1.92 -6.59
C ALA A 21 5.27 -2.91 -5.88
N SER A 22 4.44 -2.38 -4.98
CA SER A 22 3.57 -3.17 -4.12
C SER A 22 2.11 -2.79 -4.30
N GLY A 23 1.24 -3.79 -4.50
CA GLY A 23 -0.21 -3.64 -4.43
C GLY A 23 -0.69 -3.75 -2.99
N LEU A 24 -1.80 -3.10 -2.64
CA LEU A 24 -2.43 -3.23 -1.33
C LEU A 24 -3.93 -3.52 -1.46
N LEU A 25 -4.37 -4.66 -0.93
CA LEU A 25 -5.76 -5.12 -0.93
C LEU A 25 -6.17 -5.58 0.48
N SER A 26 -6.84 -4.70 1.22
CA SER A 26 -7.20 -4.98 2.62
C SER A 26 -8.51 -4.30 3.00
N LEU A 27 -9.18 -4.83 4.01
CA LEU A 27 -10.22 -4.09 4.74
C LEU A 27 -9.57 -3.04 5.67
N ASN A 28 -10.41 -2.38 6.49
CA ASN A 28 -9.94 -1.40 7.47
C ASN A 28 -9.22 -2.09 8.63
N ARG A 29 -7.88 -2.07 8.57
CA ARG A 29 -6.99 -2.65 9.57
C ARG A 29 -5.94 -1.65 10.03
N PRO A 30 -5.52 -1.68 11.31
CA PRO A 30 -4.46 -0.79 11.80
C PRO A 30 -3.14 -0.91 11.04
N GLU A 31 -2.78 -2.11 10.61
CA GLU A 31 -1.53 -2.39 9.88
C GLU A 31 -1.47 -1.67 8.53
N VAL A 32 -2.62 -1.39 7.91
CA VAL A 32 -2.69 -0.58 6.68
C VAL A 32 -2.07 0.80 6.91
N LEU A 33 -2.25 1.41 8.08
CA LEU A 33 -1.63 2.70 8.40
C LEU A 33 -0.10 2.56 8.57
N MET A 34 0.38 1.42 9.05
CA MET A 34 1.82 1.16 9.18
C MET A 34 2.47 0.96 7.81
N ILE A 35 1.80 0.22 6.92
CA ILE A 35 2.21 0.03 5.53
C ILE A 35 2.26 1.38 4.79
N ILE A 36 1.18 2.16 4.89
CA ILE A 36 1.08 3.46 4.24
C ILE A 36 2.10 4.44 4.81
N GLY A 37 2.30 4.44 6.13
CA GLY A 37 3.33 5.23 6.79
C GLY A 37 4.73 4.86 6.27
N ALA A 38 5.06 3.57 6.21
CA ALA A 38 6.35 3.11 5.72
C ALA A 38 6.58 3.53 4.27
N SER A 39 5.58 3.33 3.40
CA SER A 39 5.66 3.75 2.00
C SER A 39 5.83 5.26 1.84
N GLN A 40 5.09 6.07 2.59
CA GLN A 40 5.18 7.53 2.51
C GLN A 40 6.51 8.06 3.05
N THR A 41 7.03 7.47 4.14
CA THR A 41 8.29 7.90 4.75
C THR A 41 9.50 7.51 3.89
N GLN A 42 9.46 6.39 3.16
CA GLN A 42 10.60 5.87 2.39
C GLN A 42 10.44 5.99 0.87
N GLY A 43 9.28 6.43 0.38
CA GLY A 43 9.02 6.56 -1.05
C GLY A 43 8.72 5.25 -1.78
N PHE A 44 8.26 4.21 -1.08
CA PHE A 44 7.92 2.94 -1.72
C PHE A 44 6.70 3.09 -2.64
N ARG A 45 6.81 2.58 -3.88
CA ARG A 45 5.74 2.67 -4.87
C ARG A 45 4.57 1.75 -4.48
N ARG A 46 3.47 2.36 -4.04
CA ARG A 46 2.26 1.62 -3.63
C ARG A 46 1.10 1.84 -4.61
N THR A 47 0.46 0.75 -5.01
CA THR A 47 -0.78 0.78 -5.81
C THR A 47 -1.96 0.33 -4.94
N ALA A 48 -2.94 1.22 -4.80
CA ALA A 48 -4.16 0.93 -4.05
C ALA A 48 -5.14 0.08 -4.87
N LEU A 49 -5.66 -1.02 -4.30
CA LEU A 49 -6.70 -1.83 -4.91
C LEU A 49 -8.01 -1.69 -4.15
N HIS A 50 -9.12 -1.51 -4.88
CA HIS A 50 -10.44 -1.46 -4.25
C HIS A 50 -10.84 -2.86 -3.76
N PRO A 51 -11.26 -3.05 -2.49
CA PRO A 51 -11.66 -4.36 -1.94
C PRO A 51 -12.71 -5.11 -2.75
N LEU A 52 -13.64 -4.39 -3.36
CA LEU A 52 -14.73 -4.94 -4.17
C LEU A 52 -14.40 -5.01 -5.67
N GLY A 53 -13.17 -4.72 -6.07
CA GLY A 53 -12.74 -4.83 -7.48
C GLY A 53 -12.77 -6.28 -7.97
N SER A 54 -13.05 -6.47 -9.26
CA SER A 54 -13.03 -7.80 -9.88
C SER A 54 -11.61 -8.34 -10.00
N LEU A 55 -11.47 -9.64 -10.26
CA LEU A 55 -10.17 -10.27 -10.51
C LEU A 55 -9.46 -9.62 -11.68
N ASP A 56 -10.20 -9.37 -12.76
CA ASP A 56 -9.66 -8.82 -14.00
C ASP A 56 -9.26 -7.35 -13.84
N ASP A 57 -10.02 -6.57 -13.06
CA ASP A 57 -9.63 -5.19 -12.74
C ASP A 57 -8.34 -5.15 -11.93
N HIS A 58 -8.24 -6.00 -10.90
CA HIS A 58 -7.02 -6.12 -10.10
C HIS A 58 -5.84 -6.60 -10.96
N ALA A 59 -6.03 -7.62 -11.81
CA ALA A 59 -4.99 -8.14 -12.67
C ALA A 59 -4.47 -7.08 -13.67
N TYR A 60 -5.38 -6.30 -14.26
CA TYR A 60 -5.03 -5.19 -15.12
C TYR A 60 -4.22 -4.14 -14.36
N VAL A 61 -4.70 -3.69 -13.20
CA VAL A 61 -4.02 -2.67 -12.38
C VAL A 61 -2.62 -3.13 -11.96
N LEU A 62 -2.49 -4.37 -11.47
CA LEU A 62 -1.20 -4.89 -11.02
C LEU A 62 -0.21 -5.08 -12.17
N SER A 63 -0.69 -5.49 -13.36
CA SER A 63 0.15 -5.64 -14.54
C SER A 63 0.62 -4.29 -15.08
N ASP A 64 -0.29 -3.32 -15.22
CA ASP A 64 -0.01 -1.98 -15.73
C ASP A 64 0.92 -1.19 -14.78
N ALA A 65 0.75 -1.38 -13.46
CA ALA A 65 1.63 -0.80 -12.44
C ALA A 65 2.90 -1.62 -12.16
N GLU A 66 3.18 -2.67 -12.96
CA GLU A 66 4.33 -3.57 -12.82
C GLU A 66 4.56 -4.03 -11.37
N VAL A 67 3.48 -4.36 -10.67
CA VAL A 67 3.54 -4.76 -9.26
C VAL A 67 4.23 -6.11 -9.14
N THR A 68 5.14 -6.20 -8.16
CA THR A 68 5.93 -7.39 -7.85
C THR A 68 5.53 -8.06 -6.54
N SER A 69 4.91 -7.31 -5.63
CA SER A 69 4.43 -7.80 -4.34
C SER A 69 2.98 -7.38 -4.10
N LEU A 70 2.14 -8.27 -3.58
CA LEU A 70 0.77 -7.93 -3.20
C LEU A 70 0.57 -8.12 -1.70
N ILE A 71 0.21 -7.04 -1.03
CA ILE A 71 -0.10 -7.04 0.40
C ILE A 71 -1.60 -7.28 0.58
N ILE A 72 -1.98 -8.32 1.35
CA ILE A 72 -3.38 -8.69 1.58
C ILE A 72 -3.74 -8.84 3.05
N ASP A 73 -4.99 -8.53 3.40
CA ASP A 73 -5.62 -9.05 4.61
C ASP A 73 -5.97 -10.54 4.42
N PRO A 74 -5.54 -11.47 5.30
CA PRO A 74 -5.67 -12.92 5.08
C PRO A 74 -7.09 -13.45 5.36
N ASN A 75 -8.11 -12.83 4.78
CA ASN A 75 -9.47 -13.36 4.77
C ASN A 75 -9.72 -14.21 3.51
N PRO A 76 -10.66 -15.17 3.53
CA PRO A 76 -10.85 -16.13 2.44
C PRO A 76 -11.02 -15.49 1.05
N MET A 77 -11.74 -14.36 0.97
CA MET A 77 -11.98 -13.65 -0.29
C MET A 77 -10.69 -13.09 -0.90
N PHE A 78 -9.80 -12.52 -0.09
CA PHE A 78 -8.53 -11.99 -0.60
C PHE A 78 -7.47 -13.06 -0.82
N VAL A 79 -7.56 -14.20 -0.13
CA VAL A 79 -6.73 -15.37 -0.43
C VAL A 79 -7.07 -15.92 -1.80
N GLU A 80 -8.35 -16.14 -2.08
CA GLU A 80 -8.83 -16.55 -3.41
C GLU A 80 -8.41 -15.54 -4.49
N ARG A 81 -8.56 -14.23 -4.20
CA ARG A 81 -8.10 -13.18 -5.11
C ARG A 81 -6.60 -13.25 -5.36
N ALA A 82 -5.77 -13.43 -4.33
CA ALA A 82 -4.32 -13.50 -4.47
C ALA A 82 -3.86 -14.69 -5.33
N LEU A 83 -4.47 -15.87 -5.14
CA LEU A 83 -4.21 -17.05 -5.97
C LEU A 83 -4.51 -16.77 -7.44
N GLY A 84 -5.70 -16.23 -7.75
CA GLY A 84 -6.05 -15.89 -9.13
C GLY A 84 -5.16 -14.80 -9.73
N LEU A 85 -4.63 -13.88 -8.93
CA LEU A 85 -3.72 -12.84 -9.39
C LEU A 85 -2.31 -13.37 -9.66
N LEU A 86 -1.81 -14.32 -8.86
CA LEU A 86 -0.53 -14.99 -9.12
C LEU A 86 -0.53 -15.73 -10.47
N GLU A 87 -1.67 -16.30 -10.86
CA GLU A 87 -1.83 -16.93 -12.18
C GLU A 87 -1.89 -15.93 -13.34
N LYS A 88 -2.56 -14.78 -13.13
CA LYS A 88 -2.85 -13.80 -14.20
C LYS A 88 -1.78 -12.72 -14.38
N VAL A 89 -0.94 -12.46 -13.38
CA VAL A 89 -0.01 -11.33 -13.35
C VAL A 89 1.42 -11.85 -13.26
N PRO A 90 2.13 -12.04 -14.39
CA PRO A 90 3.48 -12.63 -14.39
C PRO A 90 4.52 -11.84 -13.59
N SER A 91 4.33 -10.53 -13.39
CA SER A 91 5.22 -9.69 -12.59
C SER A 91 5.06 -9.92 -11.09
N LEU A 92 3.90 -10.41 -10.62
CA LEU A 92 3.62 -10.64 -9.21
C LEU A 92 4.37 -11.87 -8.71
N LYS A 93 5.33 -11.68 -7.81
CA LYS A 93 6.25 -12.74 -7.34
C LYS A 93 6.04 -13.15 -5.88
N GLN A 94 5.44 -12.28 -5.07
CA GLN A 94 5.25 -12.56 -3.65
C GLN A 94 3.95 -11.98 -3.11
N ILE A 95 3.42 -12.64 -2.09
CA ILE A 95 2.29 -12.17 -1.30
C ILE A 95 2.76 -11.81 0.10
N LEU A 96 2.30 -10.68 0.63
CA LEU A 96 2.57 -10.26 2.00
C LEU A 96 1.26 -10.22 2.77
N THR A 97 1.10 -11.07 3.79
CA THR A 97 -0.15 -11.10 4.56
C THR A 97 -0.07 -10.19 5.78
N ILE A 98 -1.20 -9.56 6.10
CA ILE A 98 -1.39 -8.81 7.33
C ILE A 98 -1.85 -9.78 8.43
N GLY A 99 -0.93 -10.58 8.94
CA GLY A 99 -1.20 -11.67 9.89
C GLY A 99 -0.90 -13.04 9.29
N PRO A 100 -1.26 -14.13 10.00
CA PRO A 100 -0.80 -15.48 9.69
C PRO A 100 -1.04 -15.88 8.23
N VAL A 101 -0.04 -16.53 7.63
CA VAL A 101 -0.10 -17.00 6.24
C VAL A 101 -1.12 -18.14 6.12
N PRO A 102 -2.14 -18.01 5.25
CA PRO A 102 -3.06 -19.10 4.91
C PRO A 102 -2.32 -20.27 4.24
N ALA A 103 -2.79 -21.50 4.47
CA ALA A 103 -2.11 -22.70 3.99
C ALA A 103 -2.00 -22.73 2.46
N GLU A 104 -2.98 -22.17 1.77
CA GLU A 104 -3.06 -22.07 0.31
C GLU A 104 -1.95 -21.19 -0.29
N LEU A 105 -1.35 -20.30 0.51
CA LEU A 105 -0.32 -19.37 0.08
C LEU A 105 1.05 -19.68 0.72
N ALA A 106 1.19 -20.80 1.43
CA ALA A 106 2.37 -21.10 2.25
C ALA A 106 3.71 -21.08 1.50
N GLU A 107 3.71 -21.35 0.18
CA GLU A 107 4.93 -21.37 -0.64
C GLU A 107 5.35 -19.99 -1.17
N VAL A 108 4.44 -19.02 -1.19
CA VAL A 108 4.61 -17.73 -1.88
C VAL A 108 4.34 -16.51 -1.01
N ALA A 109 3.89 -16.73 0.24
CA ALA A 109 3.51 -15.67 1.15
C ALA A 109 4.36 -15.59 2.42
N VAL A 110 4.49 -14.37 2.92
CA VAL A 110 5.13 -14.08 4.22
C VAL A 110 4.19 -13.23 5.07
N ASP A 111 4.09 -13.53 6.36
CA ASP A 111 3.39 -12.67 7.33
C ASP A 111 4.22 -11.42 7.60
N LEU A 112 3.83 -10.31 6.96
CA LEU A 112 4.50 -9.01 7.09
C LEU A 112 4.41 -8.46 8.51
N SER A 113 3.31 -8.73 9.22
CA SER A 113 3.13 -8.27 10.60
C SER A 113 4.09 -8.98 11.54
N ALA A 114 4.23 -10.29 11.39
CA ALA A 114 5.17 -11.09 12.15
C ALA A 114 6.62 -10.75 11.79
N GLU A 115 6.92 -10.51 10.51
CA GLU A 115 8.25 -10.08 10.06
C GLU A 115 8.63 -8.72 10.68
N ALA A 116 7.74 -7.72 10.61
CA ALA A 116 7.95 -6.42 11.23
C ALA A 116 8.22 -6.51 12.75
N ALA A 117 7.52 -7.40 13.45
CA ALA A 117 7.69 -7.59 14.88
C ALA A 117 9.09 -8.12 15.29
N LYS A 118 9.89 -8.65 14.35
CA LYS A 118 11.27 -9.10 14.61
C LYS A 118 12.25 -7.95 14.77
N TYR A 119 11.92 -6.76 14.25
CA TYR A 119 12.84 -5.63 14.23
C TYR A 119 12.66 -4.72 15.44
N PRO A 120 13.75 -4.17 16.01
CA PRO A 120 13.64 -3.12 17.00
C PRO A 120 13.12 -1.84 16.35
N ALA A 121 12.34 -1.07 17.10
CA ALA A 121 11.94 0.27 16.69
C ALA A 121 13.18 1.18 16.60
N LYS A 122 13.26 1.97 15.53
CA LYS A 122 14.27 3.02 15.33
C LYS A 122 13.57 4.38 15.16
N PRO A 123 14.26 5.50 15.42
CA PRO A 123 13.75 6.81 15.06
C PRO A 123 13.29 6.83 13.60
N LEU A 124 12.10 7.37 13.36
CA LEU A 124 11.53 7.46 12.02
C LEU A 124 12.24 8.61 11.28
N VAL A 125 12.91 8.29 10.18
CA VAL A 125 13.64 9.26 9.36
C VAL A 125 13.06 9.19 7.95
N ALA A 126 12.52 10.31 7.46
CA ALA A 126 12.04 10.42 6.09
C ALA A 126 13.22 10.35 5.12
N ALA A 127 13.05 9.58 4.03
CA ALA A 127 14.00 9.56 2.94
C ALA A 127 13.99 10.92 2.21
N ASP A 128 15.17 11.36 1.79
CA ASP A 128 15.30 12.53 0.91
C ASP A 128 15.05 12.08 -0.53
N LEU A 129 13.84 12.31 -1.02
CA LEU A 129 13.34 11.80 -2.29
C LEU A 129 13.34 12.91 -3.35
N ALA A 130 13.72 12.55 -4.57
CA ALA A 130 13.60 13.47 -5.70
C ALA A 130 12.13 13.92 -5.90
N PRO A 131 11.88 15.17 -6.33
CA PRO A 131 10.52 15.69 -6.54
C PRO A 131 9.64 14.83 -7.45
N ASP A 132 10.25 14.18 -8.45
CA ASP A 132 9.62 13.32 -9.45
C ASP A 132 9.55 11.84 -9.05
N ASN A 133 10.07 11.46 -7.88
CA ASN A 133 9.94 10.10 -7.36
C ASN A 133 8.46 9.72 -7.24
N ILE A 134 8.07 8.57 -7.80
CA ILE A 134 6.68 8.09 -7.79
C ILE A 134 6.44 7.28 -6.52
N GLY A 135 5.73 7.86 -5.55
CA GLY A 135 5.36 7.21 -4.30
C GLY A 135 4.11 6.31 -4.40
N GLY A 136 3.30 6.48 -5.45
CA GLY A 136 2.16 5.59 -5.64
C GLY A 136 1.37 5.82 -6.91
N LEU A 137 0.53 4.84 -7.22
CA LEU A 137 -0.41 4.87 -8.33
C LEU A 137 -1.83 4.66 -7.82
N THR A 138 -2.74 5.51 -8.28
CA THR A 138 -4.18 5.38 -8.03
C THR A 138 -4.89 5.23 -9.37
N TYR A 139 -5.61 4.13 -9.55
CA TYR A 139 -6.33 3.88 -10.80
C TYR A 139 -7.72 4.49 -10.77
N THR A 140 -8.10 5.12 -11.87
CA THR A 140 -9.42 5.74 -12.04
C THR A 140 -10.08 5.19 -13.29
N GLY A 141 -11.37 4.85 -13.22
CA GLY A 141 -12.09 4.18 -14.32
C GLY A 141 -12.11 4.98 -15.63
N GLY A 142 -12.05 6.31 -15.56
CA GLY A 142 -12.12 7.18 -16.73
C GLY A 142 -13.40 6.99 -17.55
N THR A 143 -13.67 7.88 -18.50
CA THR A 143 -14.81 7.74 -19.44
C THR A 143 -14.49 6.86 -20.65
N THR A 144 -13.23 6.44 -20.79
CA THR A 144 -12.68 5.76 -21.98
C THR A 144 -12.59 4.24 -21.86
N GLY A 145 -13.25 3.64 -20.85
CA GLY A 145 -13.37 2.19 -20.68
C GLY A 145 -12.31 1.56 -19.78
N LYS A 146 -11.01 1.69 -20.11
CA LYS A 146 -9.93 1.11 -19.28
C LYS A 146 -9.45 2.08 -18.18
N PRO A 147 -9.26 1.61 -16.94
CA PRO A 147 -8.73 2.45 -15.88
C PRO A 147 -7.34 3.01 -16.21
N LYS A 148 -7.06 4.25 -15.79
CA LYS A 148 -5.76 4.92 -15.97
C LYS A 148 -5.08 5.11 -14.62
N GLY A 149 -3.79 4.78 -14.55
CA GLY A 149 -2.95 5.01 -13.37
C GLY A 149 -2.58 6.49 -13.25
N VAL A 150 -3.06 7.13 -12.19
CA VAL A 150 -2.63 8.47 -11.80
C VAL A 150 -1.38 8.33 -10.94
N MET A 151 -0.26 8.84 -11.44
CA MET A 151 1.02 8.82 -10.72
C MET A 151 1.05 9.94 -9.67
N GLY A 152 1.24 9.57 -8.42
CA GLY A 152 1.51 10.50 -7.32
C GLY A 152 3.02 10.64 -7.12
N THR A 153 3.58 11.76 -7.57
CA THR A 153 4.99 12.10 -7.29
C THR A 153 5.14 12.64 -5.87
N THR A 154 6.35 12.53 -5.29
CA THR A 154 6.70 13.14 -3.99
C THR A 154 6.27 14.61 -3.96
N GLN A 155 6.62 15.40 -4.99
CA GLN A 155 6.25 16.80 -5.06
C GLN A 155 4.73 17.01 -5.08
N SER A 156 4.00 16.24 -5.88
CA SER A 156 2.54 16.38 -5.96
C SER A 156 1.86 16.07 -4.62
N ILE A 157 2.32 15.03 -3.93
CA ILE A 157 1.76 14.59 -2.64
C ILE A 157 2.09 15.63 -1.56
N THR A 158 3.35 16.04 -1.44
CA THR A 158 3.75 17.06 -0.45
C THR A 158 3.06 18.40 -0.69
N THR A 159 2.89 18.82 -1.95
CA THR A 159 2.17 20.05 -2.29
C THR A 159 0.70 19.94 -1.89
N MET A 160 0.05 18.82 -2.22
CA MET A 160 -1.34 18.57 -1.84
C MET A 160 -1.51 18.57 -0.31
N THR A 161 -0.64 17.91 0.43
CA THR A 161 -0.66 17.91 1.90
C THR A 161 -0.47 19.31 2.47
N THR A 162 0.45 20.10 1.91
CA THR A 162 0.68 21.48 2.34
C THR A 162 -0.57 22.34 2.16
N VAL A 163 -1.24 22.23 1.01
CA VAL A 163 -2.50 22.93 0.74
C VAL A 163 -3.59 22.48 1.72
N GLN A 164 -3.73 21.17 1.96
CA GLN A 164 -4.70 20.65 2.94
C GLN A 164 -4.45 21.20 4.35
N LEU A 165 -3.20 21.23 4.81
CA LEU A 165 -2.83 21.76 6.13
C LEU A 165 -3.04 23.27 6.27
N ALA A 166 -2.90 24.03 5.17
CA ALA A 166 -3.10 25.47 5.17
C ALA A 166 -4.58 25.87 5.10
N GLU A 167 -5.38 25.13 4.34
CA GLU A 167 -6.73 25.56 3.95
C GLU A 167 -7.84 24.87 4.74
N TRP A 168 -7.58 23.67 5.29
CA TRP A 168 -8.60 23.00 6.10
C TRP A 168 -8.43 23.49 7.54
N GLU A 169 -9.52 23.93 8.16
CA GLU A 169 -9.56 24.39 9.55
C GLU A 169 -9.38 23.21 10.52
N TRP A 170 -8.17 22.62 10.54
CA TRP A 170 -7.87 21.43 11.33
C TRP A 170 -7.99 21.72 12.83
N PRO A 171 -8.73 20.90 13.59
CA PRO A 171 -8.66 20.96 15.04
C PRO A 171 -7.29 20.47 15.50
N GLU A 172 -6.85 20.95 16.68
CA GLU A 172 -5.57 20.53 17.29
C GLU A 172 -5.48 18.99 17.48
N ASN A 173 -6.62 18.34 17.71
CA ASN A 173 -6.73 16.90 17.90
C ASN A 173 -7.73 16.30 16.89
N PRO A 174 -7.31 16.04 15.64
CA PRO A 174 -8.20 15.51 14.61
C PRO A 174 -8.74 14.12 14.97
N ARG A 175 -10.05 13.93 14.82
CA ARG A 175 -10.73 12.64 14.98
C ARG A 175 -11.62 12.39 13.77
N PHE A 176 -11.24 11.42 12.95
CA PHE A 176 -11.98 11.04 11.76
C PHE A 176 -12.53 9.62 11.89
N LEU A 177 -13.76 9.43 11.41
CA LEU A 177 -14.33 8.12 11.16
C LEU A 177 -14.06 7.73 9.70
N MET A 178 -13.26 6.69 9.48
CA MET A 178 -13.00 6.18 8.13
C MET A 178 -14.14 5.26 7.70
N CYS A 179 -15.08 5.83 6.93
CA CYS A 179 -16.21 5.10 6.34
C CYS A 179 -15.84 4.38 5.03
N THR A 180 -14.72 4.73 4.39
CA THR A 180 -14.23 4.10 3.16
C THR A 180 -13.03 3.19 3.45
N PRO A 181 -12.71 2.23 2.55
CA PRO A 181 -11.59 1.32 2.76
C PRO A 181 -10.24 2.04 2.82
N LEU A 182 -9.47 1.79 3.88
CA LEU A 182 -8.13 2.35 4.13
C LEU A 182 -7.12 1.95 3.06
N SER A 183 -7.22 0.73 2.51
CA SER A 183 -6.36 0.27 1.41
C SER A 183 -6.53 1.08 0.12
N HIS A 184 -7.67 1.79 -0.01
CA HIS A 184 -8.04 2.56 -1.18
C HIS A 184 -8.21 4.05 -0.83
N ALA A 185 -9.44 4.54 -0.69
CA ALA A 185 -9.72 5.97 -0.55
C ALA A 185 -9.61 6.49 0.89
N GLY A 186 -9.82 5.63 1.90
CA GLY A 186 -9.92 6.06 3.30
C GLY A 186 -8.62 6.61 3.86
N ALA A 187 -7.47 6.18 3.35
CA ALA A 187 -6.18 6.68 3.80
C ALA A 187 -5.77 8.03 3.20
N ALA A 188 -6.59 8.65 2.35
CA ALA A 188 -6.31 9.99 1.82
C ALA A 188 -6.14 11.06 2.92
N PHE A 189 -6.68 10.80 4.11
CA PHE A 189 -6.58 11.67 5.30
C PHE A 189 -5.43 11.28 6.25
N PHE A 190 -4.60 10.30 5.88
CA PHE A 190 -3.42 9.88 6.64
C PHE A 190 -2.16 10.30 5.90
N THR A 191 -1.76 11.54 6.13
CA THR A 191 -0.59 12.18 5.51
C THR A 191 0.69 11.91 6.32
N PRO A 192 1.88 12.01 5.70
CA PRO A 192 3.16 11.84 6.39
C PRO A 192 3.45 12.99 7.37
#